data_AF-A0A484NQQ2-F1
#
_entry.id   AF-A0A484NQQ2-F1
#
_cell.length_a   1.000
_cell.length_b   1.000
_cell.length_c   1.000
_cell.angle_alpha   90.00
_cell.angle_beta   90.00
_cell.angle_gamma   90.00
#
_symmetry.space_group_name_H-M   'P 1'
#
loop_
_entity.id
_entity.type
_entity.pdbx_description
1 polymer ?
#
loop_
_entity_poly.entity_id
_entity_poly.type
_entity_poly.pdbx_seq_one_letter_code
_entity_poly.pdbx_strand_id
1 'polypeptide(L)'
;MKGSVDRCRADVRDRISELPVEILDHIMGFLPVQQAAKTAVLSKVWRDVWFSLTRLCFHVIDDNFFRYFNHKYRAGSECLEESLLFYVISKVLLEHKGSIRKFECRHSSARAETVRSRSFDMDQWLLLVTQQGVEEISLHFGLNEYKLPVCIFSCSTLRRLDLYGLLIEPPQDSQCAFPNVTSLSFRCVQFRSRNPSGYVVDVPKLENLSFIHCEDMFLFNINARNLCTLTIECWYTTQLGKFLPENLDLRSIRTLEMDNYTLQDFLGQYTTNGIALQLPLLNVELLKLSEFCFLDNAIARVSAFVCLLCRCPKLRNLEIKFESRCVEDVYKFIDTTSRDLKKSPLCFTEAQDAFIFED
;
A
#
# COMPACT_ATOMS: atom_id res chain seq x y z
N MET A 1 45.19 -32.66 51.58
CA MET A 1 43.88 -31.97 51.68
C MET A 1 43.28 -31.91 50.28
N LYS A 2 42.25 -32.71 50.03
CA LYS A 2 41.44 -32.69 48.79
C LYS A 2 40.49 -31.50 48.88
N GLY A 3 40.76 -30.43 48.14
CA GLY A 3 39.79 -29.36 47.91
C GLY A 3 38.88 -29.76 46.76
N SER A 4 37.67 -30.20 47.07
CA SER A 4 36.59 -30.35 46.10
C SER A 4 36.14 -28.95 45.68
N VAL A 5 36.46 -28.55 44.45
CA VAL A 5 35.85 -27.37 43.84
C VAL A 5 34.57 -27.85 43.19
N ASP A 6 33.48 -27.84 43.96
CA ASP A 6 32.11 -27.92 43.43
C ASP A 6 31.88 -26.68 42.56
N ARG A 7 32.16 -26.81 41.27
CA ARG A 7 31.66 -25.88 40.27
C ARG A 7 30.16 -26.08 40.20
N CYS A 8 29.41 -25.22 40.90
CA CYS A 8 28.00 -24.99 40.65
C CYS A 8 27.85 -24.58 39.17
N ARG A 9 27.65 -25.56 38.29
CA ARG A 9 27.07 -25.32 36.98
C ARG A 9 25.66 -24.85 37.27
N ALA A 10 25.44 -23.54 37.29
CA ALA A 10 24.12 -23.01 37.07
C ALA A 10 23.64 -23.65 35.76
N ASP A 11 22.64 -24.52 35.85
CA ASP A 11 21.87 -25.00 34.71
C ASP A 11 21.18 -23.77 34.14
N VAL A 12 21.89 -22.99 33.31
CA VAL A 12 21.33 -21.88 32.56
C VAL A 12 20.47 -22.52 31.48
N ARG A 13 19.29 -22.99 31.89
CA ARG A 13 18.30 -23.55 30.97
C ARG A 13 17.98 -22.51 29.92
N ASP A 14 18.00 -22.94 28.67
CA ASP A 14 17.59 -22.11 27.54
C ASP A 14 16.07 -21.99 27.52
N ARG A 15 15.56 -21.13 28.42
CA ARG A 15 14.13 -20.89 28.62
C ARG A 15 13.46 -20.26 27.40
N ILE A 16 14.23 -19.66 26.49
CA ILE A 16 13.67 -19.06 25.28
C ILE A 16 13.43 -20.16 24.23
N SER A 17 14.38 -21.09 24.04
CA SER A 17 14.15 -22.26 23.17
C SER A 17 13.04 -23.20 23.65
N GLU A 18 12.64 -23.12 24.92
CA GLU A 18 11.50 -23.88 25.48
C GLU A 18 10.12 -23.24 25.19
N LEU A 19 10.08 -22.03 24.61
CA LEU A 19 8.82 -21.38 24.25
C LEU A 19 8.12 -22.14 23.10
N PRO A 20 6.77 -22.05 23.01
CA PRO A 20 6.04 -22.59 21.87
C PRO A 20 6.55 -22.04 20.54
N VAL A 21 6.53 -22.87 19.50
CA VAL A 21 7.05 -22.55 18.17
C VAL A 21 6.39 -21.29 17.60
N GLU A 22 5.11 -21.09 17.87
CA GLU A 22 4.34 -19.93 17.42
C GLU A 22 4.85 -18.62 18.03
N ILE A 23 5.35 -18.67 19.26
CA ILE A 23 5.95 -17.51 19.93
C ILE A 23 7.33 -17.23 19.35
N LEU A 24 8.13 -18.27 19.09
CA LEU A 24 9.44 -18.13 18.43
C LEU A 24 9.31 -17.58 17.01
N ASP A 25 8.32 -18.05 16.25
CA ASP A 25 7.95 -17.53 14.93
C ASP A 25 7.59 -16.04 15.01
N HIS A 26 6.79 -15.66 16.00
CA HIS A 26 6.41 -14.27 16.21
C HIS A 26 7.62 -13.39 16.56
N ILE A 27 8.50 -13.85 17.47
CA ILE A 27 9.73 -13.14 17.85
C ILE A 27 10.62 -12.94 16.62
N MET A 28 10.90 -14.01 15.85
CA MET A 28 11.72 -13.92 14.65
C MET A 28 11.06 -13.08 13.55
N GLY A 29 9.73 -13.09 13.45
CA GLY A 29 8.97 -12.29 12.50
C GLY A 29 9.01 -10.77 12.74
N PHE A 30 9.54 -10.33 13.88
CA PHE A 30 9.87 -8.92 14.15
C PHE A 30 11.30 -8.55 13.73
N LEU A 31 12.16 -9.54 13.47
CA LEU A 31 13.53 -9.31 13.08
C LEU A 31 13.62 -9.13 11.56
N PRO A 32 14.53 -8.27 11.06
CA PRO A 32 14.93 -8.32 9.66
C PRO A 32 15.40 -9.72 9.29
N VAL A 33 15.11 -10.15 8.06
CA VAL A 33 15.37 -11.53 7.59
C VAL A 33 16.80 -12.02 7.84
N GLN A 34 17.80 -11.14 7.78
CA GLN A 34 19.19 -11.49 8.11
C GLN A 34 19.41 -11.81 9.59
N GLN A 35 18.76 -11.07 10.48
CA GLN A 35 18.86 -11.26 11.92
C GLN A 35 18.13 -12.55 12.33
N ALA A 36 16.95 -12.80 11.75
CA ALA A 36 16.24 -14.07 11.90
C ALA A 36 17.06 -15.25 11.36
N ALA A 37 17.78 -15.10 10.24
CA ALA A 37 18.68 -16.15 9.75
C ALA A 37 19.82 -16.45 10.73
N LYS A 38 20.37 -15.43 11.39
CA LYS A 38 21.46 -15.59 12.38
C LYS A 38 21.00 -16.35 13.61
N THR A 39 19.74 -16.25 14.02
CA THR A 39 19.25 -16.99 15.18
C THR A 39 19.23 -18.50 14.95
N ALA A 40 19.29 -18.97 13.70
CA ALA A 40 19.37 -20.40 13.36
C ALA A 40 20.63 -21.12 13.89
N VAL A 41 21.64 -20.38 14.36
CA VAL A 41 22.83 -20.97 15.01
C VAL A 41 22.66 -21.20 16.51
N LEU A 42 21.62 -20.62 17.14
CA LEU A 42 21.41 -20.68 18.59
C LEU A 42 21.04 -22.09 19.06
N SER A 43 20.11 -22.75 18.36
CA SER A 43 19.74 -24.14 18.63
C SER A 43 19.07 -24.79 17.41
N LYS A 44 18.79 -26.10 17.49
CA LYS A 44 18.02 -26.81 16.45
C LYS A 44 16.60 -26.24 16.31
N VAL A 45 15.96 -25.88 17.43
CA VAL A 45 14.61 -25.31 17.43
C VAL A 45 14.59 -24.00 16.64
N TRP A 46 15.51 -23.07 16.94
CA TRP A 46 15.57 -21.79 16.20
C TRP A 46 15.85 -21.97 14.72
N ARG A 47 16.67 -22.97 14.36
CA ARG A 47 16.91 -23.32 12.96
C ARG A 47 15.65 -23.84 12.27
N ASP A 48 14.91 -24.72 12.91
CA ASP A 48 13.69 -25.30 12.35
C ASP A 48 12.60 -24.23 12.18
N VAL A 49 12.47 -23.31 13.16
CA VAL A 49 11.56 -22.15 13.04
C VAL A 49 12.02 -21.21 11.92
N TRP A 50 13.32 -20.93 11.77
CA TRP A 50 13.81 -20.13 10.64
C TRP A 50 13.38 -20.69 9.28
N PHE A 51 13.50 -22.01 9.07
CA PHE A 51 13.09 -22.65 7.81
C PHE A 51 11.56 -22.72 7.62
N SER A 52 10.76 -22.39 8.64
CA SER A 52 9.30 -22.42 8.59
C SER A 52 8.65 -21.07 8.99
N LEU A 53 9.45 -20.00 9.01
CA LEU A 53 9.06 -18.67 9.45
C LEU A 53 7.89 -18.11 8.61
N THR A 54 6.78 -17.77 9.27
CA THR A 54 5.54 -17.38 8.59
C THR A 54 5.59 -15.96 8.00
N ARG A 55 6.57 -15.16 8.40
CA ARG A 55 6.74 -13.76 7.99
C ARG A 55 8.13 -13.56 7.40
N LEU A 56 8.20 -13.42 6.08
CA LEU A 56 9.45 -13.14 5.37
C LEU A 56 9.46 -11.68 4.90
N CYS A 57 10.29 -10.86 5.54
CA CYS A 57 10.43 -9.43 5.23
C CYS A 57 11.85 -9.13 4.71
N PHE A 58 11.96 -8.95 3.40
CA PHE A 58 13.19 -8.54 2.71
C PHE A 58 13.14 -7.01 2.49
N HIS A 59 13.68 -6.26 3.46
CA HIS A 59 13.80 -4.81 3.36
C HIS A 59 15.24 -4.42 3.06
N VAL A 60 15.40 -3.65 1.99
CA VAL A 60 16.71 -3.29 1.44
C VAL A 60 17.05 -1.82 1.72
N ILE A 61 16.07 -1.06 2.23
CA ILE A 61 16.23 0.35 2.62
C ILE A 61 17.24 0.48 3.79
N ASP A 62 17.44 -0.59 4.56
CA ASP A 62 18.51 -0.64 5.54
C ASP A 62 19.83 -1.03 4.86
N ASP A 63 20.66 -0.02 4.59
CA ASP A 63 22.03 -0.07 4.09
C ASP A 63 22.90 -1.19 4.74
N ASN A 64 22.54 -1.63 5.95
CA ASN A 64 23.14 -2.78 6.64
C ASN A 64 23.01 -4.13 5.90
N PHE A 65 21.94 -4.35 5.12
CA PHE A 65 21.75 -5.62 4.41
C PHE A 65 22.87 -5.82 3.39
N PHE A 66 23.10 -4.80 2.55
CA PHE A 66 24.15 -4.80 1.54
C PHE A 66 25.53 -4.67 2.13
N ARG A 67 25.74 -3.79 3.12
CA ARG A 67 27.05 -3.66 3.79
C ARG A 67 27.56 -4.98 4.35
N TYR A 68 26.68 -5.83 4.90
CA TYR A 68 27.05 -7.17 5.36
C TYR A 68 27.53 -8.08 4.21
N PHE A 69 26.76 -8.14 3.11
CA PHE A 69 27.10 -9.00 1.98
C PHE A 69 28.30 -8.48 1.19
N ASN A 70 28.42 -7.17 0.99
CA ASN A 70 29.56 -6.55 0.31
C ASN A 70 30.87 -6.81 1.08
N HIS A 71 30.88 -6.64 2.41
CA HIS A 71 32.07 -6.92 3.23
C HIS A 71 32.49 -8.40 3.19
N LYS A 72 31.54 -9.32 2.98
CA LYS A 72 31.82 -10.76 2.90
C LYS A 72 32.27 -11.21 1.49
N TYR A 73 31.76 -10.58 0.44
CA TYR A 73 31.94 -11.04 -0.95
C TYR A 73 32.76 -10.09 -1.85
N ARG A 74 33.30 -8.96 -1.34
CA ARG A 74 34.12 -7.98 -2.08
C ARG A 74 33.50 -7.60 -3.44
N ALA A 75 32.20 -7.32 -3.47
CA ALA A 75 31.53 -6.92 -4.70
C ALA A 75 31.88 -5.45 -4.99
N GLY A 76 32.66 -5.20 -6.04
CA GLY A 76 33.10 -3.85 -6.43
C GLY A 76 32.08 -3.05 -7.25
N SER A 77 30.86 -3.55 -7.46
CA SER A 77 29.83 -2.91 -8.28
C SER A 77 28.43 -3.12 -7.70
N GLU A 78 27.64 -2.04 -7.65
CA GLU A 78 26.25 -2.05 -7.14
C GLU A 78 25.33 -3.02 -7.91
N CYS A 79 25.53 -3.26 -9.22
CA CYS A 79 24.71 -4.23 -9.98
C CYS A 79 24.90 -5.68 -9.49
N LEU A 80 26.10 -6.02 -8.99
CA LEU A 80 26.38 -7.32 -8.38
C LEU A 80 25.68 -7.46 -7.03
N GLU A 81 25.52 -6.36 -6.29
CA GLU A 81 24.84 -6.35 -4.99
C GLU A 81 23.35 -6.66 -5.14
N GLU A 82 22.68 -6.01 -6.09
CA GLU A 82 21.28 -6.29 -6.38
C GLU A 82 21.10 -7.75 -6.87
N SER A 83 21.99 -8.22 -7.74
CA SER A 83 21.92 -9.61 -8.24
C SER A 83 22.07 -10.65 -7.12
N LEU A 84 22.89 -10.37 -6.11
CA LEU A 84 23.08 -11.21 -4.94
C LEU A 84 21.84 -11.21 -4.03
N LEU A 85 21.18 -10.07 -3.85
CA LEU A 85 19.93 -9.99 -3.10
C LEU A 85 18.88 -10.93 -3.69
N PHE A 86 18.64 -10.85 -5.00
CA PHE A 86 17.68 -11.72 -5.67
C PHE A 86 18.07 -13.18 -5.53
N TYR A 87 19.36 -13.51 -5.64
CA TYR A 87 19.83 -14.87 -5.38
C TYR A 87 19.52 -15.34 -3.96
N VAL A 88 19.76 -14.50 -2.94
CA VAL A 88 19.47 -14.83 -1.53
C VAL A 88 17.98 -15.03 -1.32
N ILE A 89 17.12 -14.16 -1.88
CA ILE A 89 15.66 -14.30 -1.78
C ILE A 89 15.22 -15.63 -2.42
N SER A 90 15.67 -15.92 -3.65
CA SER A 90 15.39 -17.20 -4.31
C SER A 90 15.82 -18.38 -3.46
N LYS A 91 17.01 -18.34 -2.85
CA LYS A 91 17.50 -19.42 -2.00
C LYS A 91 16.67 -19.61 -0.73
N VAL A 92 16.32 -18.53 -0.04
CA VAL A 92 15.48 -18.59 1.17
C VAL A 92 14.12 -19.19 0.84
N LEU A 93 13.48 -18.76 -0.25
CA LEU A 93 12.17 -19.28 -0.66
C LEU A 93 12.22 -20.75 -1.09
N LEU A 94 13.27 -21.17 -1.81
CA LEU A 94 13.44 -22.56 -2.23
C LEU A 94 13.69 -23.52 -1.06
N GLU A 95 14.35 -23.05 0.00
CA GLU A 95 14.65 -23.85 1.19
C GLU A 95 13.55 -23.77 2.26
N HIS A 96 12.54 -22.91 2.06
CA HIS A 96 11.44 -22.71 2.99
C HIS A 96 10.50 -23.92 3.02
N LYS A 97 10.17 -24.40 4.22
CA LYS A 97 9.37 -25.62 4.46
C LYS A 97 8.01 -25.35 5.11
N GLY A 98 7.71 -24.10 5.45
CA GLY A 98 6.48 -23.69 6.12
C GLY A 98 5.47 -22.99 5.22
N SER A 99 4.38 -22.54 5.84
CA SER A 99 3.45 -21.58 5.22
C SER A 99 4.00 -20.17 5.36
N ILE A 100 4.03 -19.41 4.26
CA ILE A 100 4.39 -17.99 4.29
C ILE A 100 3.09 -17.20 4.36
N ARG A 101 2.75 -16.65 5.52
CA ARG A 101 1.54 -15.81 5.68
C ARG A 101 1.76 -14.37 5.23
N LYS A 102 2.98 -13.85 5.42
CA LYS A 102 3.35 -12.49 5.03
C LYS A 102 4.66 -12.49 4.24
N PHE A 103 4.61 -11.92 3.05
CA PHE A 103 5.77 -11.74 2.18
C PHE A 103 5.96 -10.26 1.85
N GLU A 104 7.11 -9.70 2.23
CA GLU A 104 7.48 -8.34 1.87
C GLU A 104 8.82 -8.34 1.13
N CYS A 105 8.87 -7.71 -0.03
CA CYS A 105 10.10 -7.47 -0.78
C CYS A 105 10.15 -5.99 -1.16
N ARG A 106 10.98 -5.23 -0.44
CA ARG A 106 11.10 -3.78 -0.62
C ARG A 106 12.51 -3.40 -1.04
N HIS A 107 12.62 -3.02 -2.31
CA HIS A 107 13.82 -2.54 -2.95
C HIS A 107 13.48 -1.36 -3.88
N SER A 108 13.03 -0.25 -3.30
CA SER A 108 12.57 0.93 -4.04
C SER A 108 13.68 1.65 -4.83
N SER A 109 14.95 1.34 -4.54
CA SER A 109 16.13 1.86 -5.24
C SER A 109 16.68 0.91 -6.31
N ALA A 110 15.98 -0.21 -6.60
CA ALA A 110 16.42 -1.19 -7.59
C ALA A 110 16.60 -0.53 -8.95
N ARG A 111 17.67 -0.87 -9.70
CA ARG A 111 17.80 -0.43 -11.10
C ARG A 111 16.76 -1.09 -11.99
N ALA A 112 16.28 -0.32 -12.99
CA ALA A 112 15.32 -0.77 -13.99
C ALA A 112 15.78 -2.06 -14.69
N GLU A 113 17.04 -2.09 -15.12
CA GLU A 113 17.64 -3.23 -15.82
C GLU A 113 17.69 -4.49 -14.94
N THR A 114 17.97 -4.34 -13.65
CA THR A 114 17.97 -5.45 -12.69
C THR A 114 16.56 -5.98 -12.48
N VAL A 115 15.58 -5.11 -12.27
CA VAL A 115 14.17 -5.51 -12.11
C VAL A 115 13.70 -6.26 -13.38
N ARG A 116 14.00 -5.75 -14.57
CA ARG A 116 13.68 -6.42 -15.85
C ARG A 116 14.34 -7.78 -15.98
N SER A 117 15.66 -7.86 -15.76
CA SER A 117 16.42 -9.10 -15.93
C SER A 117 16.07 -10.19 -14.92
N ARG A 118 15.59 -9.81 -13.73
CA ARG A 118 15.18 -10.74 -12.66
C ARG A 118 13.68 -10.96 -12.55
N SER A 119 12.90 -10.50 -13.54
CA SER A 119 11.44 -10.70 -13.62
C SER A 119 11.03 -12.16 -13.46
N PHE A 120 11.73 -13.07 -14.13
CA PHE A 120 11.47 -14.51 -14.01
C PHE A 120 11.63 -15.04 -12.59
N ASP A 121 12.66 -14.60 -11.84
CA ASP A 121 12.84 -15.01 -10.45
C ASP A 121 11.69 -14.50 -9.57
N MET A 122 11.28 -13.24 -9.75
CA MET A 122 10.17 -12.65 -9.01
C MET A 122 8.84 -13.38 -9.29
N ASP A 123 8.61 -13.80 -10.52
CA ASP A 123 7.45 -14.62 -10.88
C ASP A 123 7.47 -15.96 -10.15
N GLN A 124 8.64 -16.62 -10.06
CA GLN A 124 8.79 -17.85 -9.29
C GLN A 124 8.57 -17.60 -7.79
N TRP A 125 9.05 -16.49 -7.25
CA TRP A 125 8.79 -16.13 -5.84
C TRP A 125 7.31 -16.00 -5.57
N LEU A 126 6.60 -15.23 -6.40
CA LEU A 126 5.17 -14.97 -6.25
C LEU A 126 4.35 -16.25 -6.45
N LEU A 127 4.75 -17.13 -7.36
CA LEU A 127 4.14 -18.45 -7.50
C LEU A 127 4.33 -19.32 -6.24
N LEU A 128 5.53 -19.35 -5.67
CA LEU A 128 5.82 -20.15 -4.48
C LEU A 128 5.06 -19.64 -3.25
N VAL A 129 5.10 -18.34 -2.98
CA VAL A 129 4.42 -17.77 -1.80
C VAL A 129 2.90 -17.90 -1.91
N THR A 130 2.32 -17.79 -3.11
CA THR A 130 0.88 -18.00 -3.31
C THR A 130 0.48 -19.46 -3.09
N GLN A 131 1.33 -20.42 -3.46
CA GLN A 131 1.12 -21.85 -3.15
C GLN A 131 1.28 -22.18 -1.65
N GLN A 132 2.03 -21.35 -0.91
CA GLN A 132 2.27 -21.52 0.53
C GLN A 132 1.27 -20.76 1.42
N GLY A 133 0.17 -20.28 0.86
CA GLY A 133 -0.96 -19.74 1.62
C GLY A 133 -0.79 -18.30 2.08
N VAL A 134 -0.07 -17.47 1.31
CA VAL A 134 0.16 -16.06 1.64
C VAL A 134 -1.14 -15.27 1.81
N GLU A 135 -1.18 -14.49 2.88
CA GLU A 135 -2.29 -13.62 3.25
C GLU A 135 -1.96 -12.15 2.95
N GLU A 136 -0.68 -11.78 2.95
CA GLU A 136 -0.21 -10.41 2.78
C GLU A 136 1.02 -10.33 1.89
N ILE A 137 0.94 -9.51 0.85
CA ILE A 137 2.05 -9.26 -0.08
C ILE A 137 2.33 -7.76 -0.14
N SER A 138 3.60 -7.38 0.08
CA SER A 138 4.10 -6.01 -0.12
C SER A 138 5.30 -6.03 -1.08
N LEU A 139 5.18 -5.40 -2.25
CA LEU A 139 6.24 -5.36 -3.28
C LEU A 139 6.57 -3.92 -3.66
N HIS A 140 7.81 -3.50 -3.44
CA HIS A 140 8.24 -2.13 -3.70
C HIS A 140 9.48 -2.15 -4.59
N PHE A 141 9.33 -1.77 -5.87
CA PHE A 141 10.41 -1.79 -6.88
C PHE A 141 10.64 -0.44 -7.57
N GLY A 142 9.70 0.52 -7.45
CA GLY A 142 9.94 1.94 -7.75
C GLY A 142 10.05 2.36 -9.21
N LEU A 143 9.99 1.45 -10.19
CA LEU A 143 10.30 1.76 -11.60
C LEU A 143 9.28 1.29 -12.64
N ASN A 144 8.19 0.64 -12.25
CA ASN A 144 7.16 0.10 -13.17
C ASN A 144 7.70 -0.88 -14.23
N GLU A 145 8.89 -1.43 -14.00
CA GLU A 145 9.58 -2.37 -14.89
C GLU A 145 9.18 -3.84 -14.66
N TYR A 146 8.45 -4.10 -13.59
CA TYR A 146 7.93 -5.42 -13.25
C TYR A 146 6.41 -5.48 -13.40
N LYS A 147 5.94 -6.38 -14.26
CA LYS A 147 4.53 -6.68 -14.44
C LYS A 147 4.06 -7.65 -13.37
N LEU A 148 2.99 -7.31 -12.67
CA LEU A 148 2.41 -8.19 -11.65
C LEU A 148 1.89 -9.50 -12.29
N PRO A 149 2.30 -10.69 -11.81
CA PRO A 149 1.93 -11.95 -12.43
C PRO A 149 0.49 -12.38 -12.09
N VAL A 150 -0.07 -13.20 -12.97
CA VAL A 150 -1.48 -13.64 -12.93
C VAL A 150 -1.84 -14.42 -11.66
N CYS A 151 -0.89 -15.17 -11.07
CA CYS A 151 -1.14 -15.96 -9.87
C CYS A 151 -1.66 -15.13 -8.68
N ILE A 152 -1.33 -13.83 -8.64
CA ILE A 152 -1.77 -12.90 -7.61
C ILE A 152 -3.28 -12.61 -7.72
N PHE A 153 -3.80 -12.51 -8.95
CA PHE A 153 -5.22 -12.30 -9.26
C PHE A 153 -6.08 -13.55 -9.14
N SER A 154 -5.54 -14.65 -8.63
CA SER A 154 -6.30 -15.89 -8.36
C SER A 154 -5.99 -16.43 -6.97
N CYS A 155 -5.19 -15.73 -6.16
CA CYS A 155 -4.76 -16.18 -4.85
C CYS A 155 -5.94 -16.11 -3.86
N SER A 156 -6.42 -17.27 -3.42
CA SER A 156 -7.57 -17.36 -2.53
C SER A 156 -7.24 -17.01 -1.08
N THR A 157 -5.98 -17.10 -0.65
CA THR A 157 -5.57 -16.78 0.73
C THR A 157 -5.28 -15.29 0.92
N LEU A 158 -5.02 -14.55 -0.17
CA LEU A 158 -4.59 -13.16 -0.13
C LEU A 158 -5.69 -12.25 0.44
N ARG A 159 -5.31 -11.46 1.45
CA ARG A 159 -6.14 -10.47 2.15
C ARG A 159 -5.66 -9.04 1.92
N ARG A 160 -4.34 -8.83 1.83
CA ARG A 160 -3.75 -7.50 1.65
C ARG A 160 -2.69 -7.50 0.56
N LEU A 161 -2.78 -6.54 -0.34
CA LEU A 161 -1.80 -6.32 -1.41
C LEU A 161 -1.37 -4.85 -1.40
N ASP A 162 -0.07 -4.61 -1.22
CA ASP A 162 0.55 -3.29 -1.21
C ASP A 162 1.68 -3.22 -2.24
N LEU A 163 1.53 -2.37 -3.24
CA LEU A 163 2.43 -2.30 -4.39
C LEU A 163 2.99 -0.89 -4.54
N TYR A 164 4.31 -0.78 -4.76
CA TYR A 164 4.99 0.48 -5.04
C TYR A 164 5.87 0.39 -6.31
N GLY A 165 5.50 1.15 -7.34
CA GLY A 165 6.26 1.23 -8.60
C GLY A 165 6.28 -0.09 -9.39
N LEU A 166 5.10 -0.68 -9.60
CA LEU A 166 4.89 -1.86 -10.44
C LEU A 166 3.96 -1.54 -11.62
N LEU A 167 4.01 -2.38 -12.65
CA LEU A 167 3.07 -2.37 -13.76
C LEU A 167 1.94 -3.39 -13.51
N ILE A 168 0.69 -2.93 -13.59
CA ILE A 168 -0.51 -3.78 -13.55
C ILE A 168 -1.15 -3.82 -14.93
N GLU A 169 -1.16 -5.02 -15.51
CA GLU A 169 -1.86 -5.31 -16.77
C GLU A 169 -2.63 -6.63 -16.60
N PRO A 170 -3.91 -6.56 -16.20
CA PRO A 170 -4.72 -7.75 -15.90
C PRO A 170 -4.87 -8.70 -17.09
N PRO A 171 -4.87 -10.02 -16.85
CA PRO A 171 -4.94 -11.02 -17.92
C PRO A 171 -6.28 -11.01 -18.67
N GLN A 172 -6.23 -11.35 -19.96
CA GLN A 172 -7.37 -11.22 -20.87
C GLN A 172 -8.29 -12.46 -20.89
N ASP A 173 -7.72 -13.65 -20.70
CA ASP A 173 -8.39 -14.93 -20.95
C ASP A 173 -8.82 -15.65 -19.66
N SER A 174 -8.63 -15.03 -18.50
CA SER A 174 -8.90 -15.62 -17.19
C SER A 174 -9.74 -14.67 -16.36
N GLN A 175 -10.68 -15.24 -15.59
CA GLN A 175 -11.43 -14.46 -14.63
C GLN A 175 -10.46 -13.91 -13.57
N CYS A 176 -10.22 -12.60 -13.63
CA CYS A 176 -9.37 -11.89 -12.67
C CYS A 176 -10.20 -11.60 -11.42
N ALA A 177 -9.81 -12.15 -10.28
CA ALA A 177 -10.55 -11.92 -9.05
C ALA A 177 -9.65 -11.86 -7.82
N PHE A 178 -9.96 -10.97 -6.91
CA PHE A 178 -9.37 -10.97 -5.58
C PHE A 178 -10.43 -11.44 -4.59
N PRO A 179 -10.62 -12.76 -4.43
CA PRO A 179 -11.82 -13.32 -3.78
C PRO A 179 -11.90 -12.95 -2.29
N ASN A 180 -10.76 -12.77 -1.63
CA ASN A 180 -10.66 -12.55 -0.19
C ASN A 180 -9.88 -11.29 0.21
N VAL A 181 -9.49 -10.45 -0.74
CA VAL A 181 -8.75 -9.22 -0.45
C VAL A 181 -9.66 -8.19 0.20
N THR A 182 -9.22 -7.67 1.34
CA THR A 182 -9.88 -6.59 2.09
C THR A 182 -9.17 -5.26 1.95
N SER A 183 -7.90 -5.26 1.51
CA SER A 183 -7.10 -4.04 1.33
C SER A 183 -6.24 -4.11 0.07
N LEU A 184 -6.40 -3.13 -0.82
CA LEU A 184 -5.55 -2.88 -1.98
C LEU A 184 -4.89 -1.50 -1.83
N SER A 185 -3.56 -1.46 -1.92
CA SER A 185 -2.77 -0.23 -1.89
C SER A 185 -1.86 -0.18 -3.10
N PHE A 186 -2.03 0.83 -3.94
CA PHE A 186 -1.22 1.07 -5.12
C PHE A 186 -0.54 2.43 -4.98
N ARG A 187 0.80 2.44 -5.08
CA ARG A 187 1.63 3.64 -4.98
C ARG A 187 2.56 3.74 -6.18
N CYS A 188 2.55 4.86 -6.90
CA CYS A 188 3.37 5.05 -8.11
C CYS A 188 3.19 3.92 -9.15
N VAL A 189 2.04 3.24 -9.15
CA VAL A 189 1.74 2.08 -10.01
C VAL A 189 1.20 2.57 -11.34
N GLN A 190 1.68 1.97 -12.42
CA GLN A 190 1.14 2.17 -13.77
C GLN A 190 0.10 1.09 -14.11
N PHE A 191 -1.05 1.50 -14.61
CA PHE A 191 -2.06 0.58 -15.13
C PHE A 191 -2.03 0.55 -16.66
N ARG A 192 -2.16 -0.64 -17.26
CA ARG A 192 -2.29 -0.80 -18.71
C ARG A 192 -3.43 -1.75 -19.04
N SER A 193 -4.06 -1.52 -20.19
CA SER A 193 -5.03 -2.42 -20.77
C SER A 193 -4.73 -2.63 -22.24
N ARG A 194 -4.73 -3.89 -22.67
CA ARG A 194 -4.62 -4.28 -24.08
C ARG A 194 -6.01 -4.52 -24.71
N ASN A 195 -7.10 -4.49 -23.93
CA ASN A 195 -8.46 -4.70 -24.42
C ASN A 195 -9.37 -3.50 -24.07
N PRO A 196 -9.88 -2.75 -25.07
CA PRO A 196 -10.83 -1.67 -24.84
C PRO A 196 -12.23 -2.16 -24.46
N SER A 197 -12.55 -3.45 -24.66
CA SER A 197 -13.88 -4.04 -24.40
C SER A 197 -14.15 -4.37 -22.92
N GLY A 198 -13.28 -3.95 -22.00
CA GLY A 198 -13.48 -4.01 -20.56
C GLY A 198 -13.30 -5.40 -19.94
N TYR A 199 -12.15 -5.64 -19.29
CA TYR A 199 -12.09 -6.66 -18.24
C TYR A 199 -12.72 -6.08 -16.96
N VAL A 200 -13.17 -6.93 -16.04
CA VAL A 200 -13.61 -6.51 -14.71
C VAL A 200 -12.90 -7.39 -13.69
N VAL A 201 -12.25 -6.76 -12.72
CA VAL A 201 -11.63 -7.46 -11.59
C VAL A 201 -12.63 -7.51 -10.45
N ASP A 202 -13.13 -8.70 -10.13
CA ASP A 202 -14.07 -8.88 -9.03
C ASP A 202 -13.32 -8.90 -7.69
N VAL A 203 -13.65 -7.97 -6.79
CA VAL A 203 -13.03 -7.87 -5.45
C VAL A 203 -14.12 -7.75 -4.38
N PRO A 204 -14.88 -8.83 -4.14
CA PRO A 204 -16.13 -8.76 -3.40
C PRO A 204 -15.98 -8.44 -1.91
N LYS A 205 -14.78 -8.57 -1.33
CA LYS A 205 -14.51 -8.31 0.09
C LYS A 205 -13.67 -7.05 0.34
N LEU A 206 -13.43 -6.24 -0.69
CA LEU A 206 -12.61 -5.04 -0.55
C LEU A 206 -13.26 -4.06 0.41
N GLU A 207 -12.51 -3.63 1.42
CA GLU A 207 -12.94 -2.59 2.37
C GLU A 207 -12.12 -1.32 2.19
N ASN A 208 -10.85 -1.44 1.79
CA ASN A 208 -9.92 -0.32 1.65
C ASN A 208 -9.23 -0.36 0.28
N LEU A 209 -9.30 0.74 -0.45
CA LEU A 209 -8.64 0.93 -1.75
C LEU A 209 -7.87 2.25 -1.73
N SER A 210 -6.60 2.20 -2.12
CA SER A 210 -5.74 3.38 -2.20
C SER A 210 -5.05 3.46 -3.56
N PHE A 211 -5.16 4.61 -4.22
CA PHE A 211 -4.39 4.99 -5.40
C PHE A 211 -3.57 6.23 -5.05
N ILE A 212 -2.25 6.10 -4.94
CA ILE A 212 -1.34 7.20 -4.60
C ILE A 212 -0.34 7.35 -5.74
N HIS A 213 -0.35 8.50 -6.40
CA HIS A 213 0.48 8.83 -7.56
C HIS A 213 0.42 7.77 -8.66
N CYS A 214 -0.75 7.16 -8.87
CA CYS A 214 -0.96 6.14 -9.89
C CYS A 214 -1.25 6.73 -11.27
N GLU A 215 -0.76 6.08 -12.31
CA GLU A 215 -1.02 6.46 -13.70
C GLU A 215 -2.08 5.56 -14.33
N ASP A 216 -3.01 6.18 -15.08
CA ASP A 216 -4.06 5.50 -15.84
C ASP A 216 -4.98 4.58 -15.00
N MET A 217 -5.26 4.94 -13.74
CA MET A 217 -6.05 4.11 -12.82
C MET A 217 -7.45 3.76 -13.32
N PHE A 218 -8.05 4.58 -14.19
CA PHE A 218 -9.32 4.29 -14.87
C PHE A 218 -9.29 2.98 -15.68
N LEU A 219 -8.09 2.49 -16.05
CA LEU A 219 -7.92 1.20 -16.71
C LEU A 219 -8.12 0.03 -15.76
N PHE A 220 -8.00 0.19 -14.45
CA PHE A 220 -8.19 -0.86 -13.45
C PHE A 220 -9.66 -1.03 -13.08
N ASN A 221 -10.42 -1.56 -14.04
CA ASN A 221 -11.85 -1.72 -13.90
C ASN A 221 -12.20 -2.76 -12.82
N ILE A 222 -12.64 -2.28 -11.65
CA ILE A 222 -12.81 -3.07 -10.44
C ILE A 222 -14.28 -3.08 -10.00
N ASN A 223 -14.77 -4.24 -9.56
CA ASN A 223 -16.07 -4.39 -8.92
C ASN A 223 -15.89 -4.61 -7.42
N ALA A 224 -16.09 -3.56 -6.63
CA ALA A 224 -15.80 -3.50 -5.19
C ALA A 224 -17.01 -3.04 -4.35
N ARG A 225 -18.06 -3.85 -4.32
CA ARG A 225 -19.35 -3.54 -3.64
C ARG A 225 -19.28 -3.25 -2.12
N ASN A 226 -18.24 -3.72 -1.43
CA ASN A 226 -18.09 -3.55 0.02
C ASN A 226 -17.09 -2.45 0.40
N LEU A 227 -16.63 -1.67 -0.59
CA LEU A 227 -15.62 -0.64 -0.38
C LEU A 227 -16.11 0.41 0.62
N CYS A 228 -15.34 0.62 1.68
CA CYS A 228 -15.67 1.56 2.76
C CYS A 228 -14.75 2.78 2.74
N THR A 229 -13.46 2.56 2.48
CA THR A 229 -12.42 3.60 2.46
C THR A 229 -11.80 3.70 1.08
N LEU A 230 -11.80 4.91 0.53
CA LEU A 230 -11.12 5.23 -0.73
C LEU A 230 -10.13 6.37 -0.51
N THR A 231 -8.85 6.11 -0.80
CA THR A 231 -7.77 7.11 -0.78
C THR A 231 -7.29 7.36 -2.20
N ILE A 232 -7.25 8.63 -2.63
CA ILE A 232 -6.80 9.01 -3.97
C ILE A 232 -5.90 10.25 -3.89
N GLU A 233 -4.63 10.08 -4.20
CA GLU A 233 -3.63 11.15 -4.25
C GLU A 233 -2.93 11.09 -5.60
N CYS A 234 -2.80 12.20 -6.33
CA CYS A 234 -2.38 12.22 -7.72
C CYS A 234 -1.64 13.52 -8.07
N TRP A 235 -0.59 13.41 -8.88
CA TRP A 235 0.15 14.57 -9.37
C TRP A 235 -0.42 15.14 -10.68
N TYR A 236 -1.01 14.31 -11.54
CA TYR A 236 -1.58 14.72 -12.82
C TYR A 236 -2.48 13.63 -13.40
N THR A 237 -3.49 14.03 -14.17
CA THR A 237 -4.26 13.12 -15.04
C THR A 237 -3.79 13.24 -16.49
N THR A 238 -3.63 12.10 -17.17
CA THR A 238 -3.21 12.04 -18.58
C THR A 238 -4.35 12.32 -19.56
N GLN A 239 -5.61 12.13 -19.12
CA GLN A 239 -6.80 12.30 -19.97
C GLN A 239 -7.94 13.01 -19.25
N LEU A 240 -8.43 14.10 -19.86
CA LEU A 240 -9.56 14.86 -19.36
C LEU A 240 -10.84 13.98 -19.37
N GLY A 241 -11.48 13.83 -18.21
CA GLY A 241 -12.77 13.14 -18.08
C GLY A 241 -12.72 11.64 -17.75
N LYS A 242 -11.54 11.01 -17.70
CA LYS A 242 -11.35 9.63 -17.22
C LYS A 242 -10.40 9.64 -16.04
N PHE A 243 -10.96 9.48 -14.85
CA PHE A 243 -10.19 9.55 -13.61
C PHE A 243 -10.27 8.22 -12.86
N LEU A 244 -11.44 7.88 -12.32
CA LEU A 244 -11.68 6.61 -11.64
C LEU A 244 -12.18 5.50 -12.56
N PRO A 245 -12.03 4.22 -12.16
CA PRO A 245 -12.61 3.09 -12.87
C PRO A 245 -14.13 3.21 -13.01
N GLU A 246 -14.66 2.88 -14.19
CA GLU A 246 -16.09 3.06 -14.51
C GLU A 246 -17.04 2.25 -13.59
N ASN A 247 -16.63 1.05 -13.16
CA ASN A 247 -17.43 0.18 -12.28
C ASN A 247 -17.23 0.44 -10.77
N LEU A 248 -16.42 1.44 -10.39
CA LEU A 248 -16.21 1.74 -8.97
C LEU A 248 -17.45 2.45 -8.38
N ASP A 249 -18.22 1.73 -7.57
CA ASP A 249 -19.37 2.31 -6.89
C ASP A 249 -18.94 3.22 -5.74
N LEU A 250 -19.16 4.53 -5.89
CA LEU A 250 -18.85 5.52 -4.87
C LEU A 250 -19.88 5.58 -3.74
N ARG A 251 -21.04 4.94 -3.88
CA ARG A 251 -22.13 5.01 -2.88
C ARG A 251 -21.84 4.18 -1.64
N SER A 252 -20.98 3.17 -1.70
CA SER A 252 -20.60 2.37 -0.53
C SER A 252 -19.60 3.08 0.39
N ILE A 253 -18.89 4.08 -0.13
CA ILE A 253 -17.78 4.77 0.55
C ILE A 253 -18.27 5.59 1.75
N ARG A 254 -17.63 5.38 2.90
CA ARG A 254 -17.83 6.14 4.14
C ARG A 254 -16.65 7.06 4.46
N THR A 255 -15.44 6.65 4.08
CA THR A 255 -14.23 7.45 4.26
C THR A 255 -13.64 7.77 2.90
N LEU A 256 -13.53 9.05 2.59
CA LEU A 256 -12.89 9.53 1.37
C LEU A 256 -11.68 10.37 1.76
N GLU A 257 -10.51 10.00 1.26
CA GLU A 257 -9.26 10.72 1.47
C GLU A 257 -8.69 11.13 0.12
N MET A 258 -8.40 12.41 -0.04
CA MET A 258 -7.87 12.95 -1.30
C MET A 258 -6.91 14.11 -1.06
N ASP A 259 -5.93 14.28 -1.93
CA ASP A 259 -5.17 15.53 -1.94
C ASP A 259 -5.93 16.64 -2.70
N ASN A 260 -5.49 17.88 -2.51
CA ASN A 260 -6.06 19.06 -3.14
C ASN A 260 -5.98 19.06 -4.68
N TYR A 261 -4.92 18.49 -5.24
CA TYR A 261 -4.70 18.43 -6.69
C TYR A 261 -5.73 17.50 -7.35
N THR A 262 -5.98 16.37 -6.70
CA THR A 262 -6.89 15.30 -7.12
C THR A 262 -8.35 15.72 -7.12
N LEU A 263 -8.74 16.63 -6.24
CA LEU A 263 -10.12 17.11 -6.10
C LEU A 263 -10.69 17.67 -7.41
N GLN A 264 -9.88 18.42 -8.17
CA GLN A 264 -10.32 18.99 -9.44
C GLN A 264 -10.52 17.92 -10.51
N ASP A 265 -9.57 17.00 -10.62
CA ASP A 265 -9.62 15.88 -11.57
C ASP A 265 -10.80 14.95 -11.29
N PHE A 266 -11.04 14.65 -10.02
CA PHE A 266 -12.17 13.84 -9.56
C PHE A 266 -13.51 14.45 -9.97
N LEU A 267 -13.72 15.75 -9.73
CA LEU A 267 -14.95 16.40 -10.17
C LEU A 267 -15.00 16.60 -11.68
N GLY A 268 -13.86 16.81 -12.32
CA GLY A 268 -13.67 16.91 -13.75
C GLY A 268 -14.34 15.76 -14.51
N GLN A 269 -14.18 14.53 -14.02
CA GLN A 269 -14.85 13.32 -14.54
C GLN A 269 -16.37 13.45 -14.63
N TYR A 270 -17.00 14.25 -13.76
CA TYR A 270 -18.45 14.42 -13.66
C TYR A 270 -18.96 15.78 -14.18
N THR A 271 -18.08 16.61 -14.73
CA THR A 271 -18.41 17.94 -15.27
C THR A 271 -18.17 18.09 -16.78
N THR A 272 -17.53 17.11 -17.42
CA THR A 272 -17.06 17.16 -18.82
C THR A 272 -18.15 17.35 -19.89
N ASN A 273 -19.43 17.11 -19.57
CA ASN A 273 -20.53 17.19 -20.53
C ASN A 273 -21.48 18.39 -20.36
N GLY A 274 -21.08 19.41 -19.57
CA GLY A 274 -21.67 20.75 -19.59
C GLY A 274 -23.20 20.79 -19.47
N ILE A 275 -23.72 20.85 -18.25
CA ILE A 275 -24.94 21.57 -17.81
C ILE A 275 -25.18 21.32 -16.30
N ALA A 276 -24.72 20.20 -15.72
CA ALA A 276 -24.77 19.94 -14.28
C ALA A 276 -23.76 18.87 -13.82
N LEU A 277 -23.31 18.94 -12.55
CA LEU A 277 -22.48 17.92 -11.91
C LEU A 277 -23.25 16.60 -11.82
N GLN A 278 -22.74 15.52 -12.43
CA GLN A 278 -23.39 14.20 -12.46
C GLN A 278 -22.97 13.27 -11.30
N LEU A 279 -22.10 13.73 -10.41
CA LEU A 279 -21.63 12.96 -9.25
C LEU A 279 -22.84 12.54 -8.37
N PRO A 280 -23.00 11.25 -8.04
CA PRO A 280 -24.09 10.82 -7.14
C PRO A 280 -23.93 11.43 -5.74
N LEU A 281 -25.01 11.42 -4.95
CA LEU A 281 -24.89 11.68 -3.52
C LEU A 281 -24.02 10.57 -2.89
N LEU A 282 -23.03 10.99 -2.13
CA LEU A 282 -22.07 10.13 -1.46
C LEU A 282 -22.53 9.82 -0.04
N ASN A 283 -22.17 8.63 0.45
CA ASN A 283 -22.41 8.22 1.83
C ASN A 283 -21.22 8.53 2.76
N VAL A 284 -20.35 9.44 2.34
CA VAL A 284 -19.13 9.83 3.08
C VAL A 284 -19.51 10.44 4.43
N GLU A 285 -18.99 9.84 5.50
CA GLU A 285 -19.09 10.27 6.89
C GLU A 285 -17.80 10.99 7.35
N LEU A 286 -16.66 10.60 6.78
CA LEU A 286 -15.34 11.20 7.04
C LEU A 286 -14.68 11.61 5.72
N LEU A 287 -14.42 12.90 5.57
CA LEU A 287 -13.65 13.45 4.46
C LEU A 287 -12.28 13.91 4.98
N LYS A 288 -11.20 13.38 4.41
CA LYS A 288 -9.83 13.80 4.68
C LYS A 288 -9.27 14.49 3.46
N LEU A 289 -8.73 15.70 3.63
CA LEU A 289 -8.06 16.45 2.58
C LEU A 289 -6.62 16.73 2.98
N SER A 290 -5.67 16.23 2.21
CA SER A 290 -4.24 16.49 2.37
C SER A 290 -3.74 17.58 1.41
N GLU A 291 -2.64 18.24 1.78
CA GLU A 291 -1.96 19.26 0.98
C GLU A 291 -2.89 20.38 0.46
N PHE A 292 -3.85 20.81 1.29
CA PHE A 292 -4.82 21.81 0.91
C PHE A 292 -4.19 23.20 0.83
N CYS A 293 -4.28 23.86 -0.33
CA CYS A 293 -3.77 25.22 -0.51
C CYS A 293 -4.61 26.07 -1.49
N PHE A 294 -4.79 27.35 -1.12
CA PHE A 294 -5.57 28.37 -1.82
C PHE A 294 -4.75 29.31 -2.70
N LEU A 295 -3.43 29.16 -2.80
CA LEU A 295 -2.58 30.15 -3.48
C LEU A 295 -2.77 30.15 -5.02
N ASP A 296 -2.87 28.98 -5.63
CA ASP A 296 -3.06 28.83 -7.09
C ASP A 296 -4.48 28.37 -7.43
N ASN A 297 -5.13 29.03 -8.39
CA ASN A 297 -6.48 28.67 -8.87
C ASN A 297 -7.54 28.55 -7.74
N ALA A 298 -7.44 29.42 -6.74
CA ALA A 298 -8.20 29.40 -5.48
C ALA A 298 -9.71 29.21 -5.69
N ILE A 299 -10.30 29.96 -6.63
CA ILE A 299 -11.75 29.97 -6.87
C ILE A 299 -12.22 28.60 -7.37
N ALA A 300 -11.52 28.00 -8.33
CA ALA A 300 -11.89 26.70 -8.86
C ALA A 300 -11.72 25.60 -7.80
N ARG A 301 -10.68 25.67 -6.97
CA ARG A 301 -10.45 24.73 -5.85
C ARG A 301 -11.50 24.86 -4.75
N VAL A 302 -11.84 26.08 -4.34
CA VAL A 302 -12.92 26.34 -3.39
C VAL A 302 -14.25 25.87 -3.96
N SER A 303 -14.53 26.15 -5.23
CA SER A 303 -15.75 25.68 -5.89
C SER A 303 -15.81 24.15 -5.93
N ALA A 304 -14.70 23.49 -6.25
CA ALA A 304 -14.61 22.03 -6.25
C ALA A 304 -14.88 21.47 -4.85
N PHE A 305 -14.24 22.04 -3.84
CA PHE A 305 -14.43 21.65 -2.45
C PHE A 305 -15.88 21.81 -2.00
N VAL A 306 -16.49 22.97 -2.25
CA VAL A 306 -17.91 23.22 -1.93
C VAL A 306 -18.82 22.25 -2.69
N CYS A 307 -18.54 21.98 -3.97
CA CYS A 307 -19.27 20.99 -4.76
C CYS A 307 -19.21 19.59 -4.13
N LEU A 308 -18.04 19.16 -3.65
CA LEU A 308 -17.88 17.88 -2.97
C LEU A 308 -18.67 17.84 -1.66
N LEU A 309 -18.56 18.88 -0.82
CA LEU A 309 -19.32 18.97 0.44
C LEU A 309 -20.83 18.88 0.21
N CYS A 310 -21.35 19.58 -0.79
CA CYS A 310 -22.76 19.52 -1.18
C CYS A 310 -23.23 18.12 -1.60
N ARG A 311 -22.30 17.21 -1.93
CA ARG A 311 -22.58 15.82 -2.31
C ARG A 311 -22.35 14.83 -1.17
N CYS A 312 -21.96 15.28 0.02
CA CYS A 312 -21.74 14.45 1.21
C CYS A 312 -22.76 14.78 2.32
N PRO A 313 -24.06 14.50 2.16
CA PRO A 313 -25.09 14.87 3.14
C PRO A 313 -24.96 14.16 4.50
N LYS A 314 -24.15 13.11 4.60
CA LYS A 314 -23.90 12.34 5.83
C LYS A 314 -22.57 12.69 6.51
N LEU A 315 -21.86 13.71 6.02
CA LEU A 315 -20.55 14.10 6.53
C LEU A 315 -20.65 14.49 8.01
N ARG A 316 -19.82 13.85 8.84
CA ARG A 316 -19.70 14.11 10.28
C ARG A 316 -18.37 14.72 10.63
N ASN A 317 -17.31 14.22 9.98
CA ASN A 317 -15.93 14.59 10.28
C ASN A 317 -15.26 15.11 9.00
N LEU A 318 -14.57 16.23 9.13
CA LEU A 318 -13.80 16.86 8.06
C LEU A 318 -12.39 17.13 8.60
N GLU A 319 -11.41 16.41 8.09
CA GLU A 319 -10.00 16.62 8.41
C GLU A 319 -9.34 17.33 7.23
N ILE A 320 -8.71 18.50 7.47
CA ILE A 320 -7.99 19.24 6.44
C ILE A 320 -6.56 19.47 6.93
N LYS A 321 -5.60 18.91 6.20
CA LYS A 321 -4.18 19.19 6.37
C LYS A 321 -3.75 20.19 5.30
N PHE A 322 -3.32 21.37 5.75
CA PHE A 322 -2.87 22.42 4.86
C PHE A 322 -1.44 22.16 4.41
N GLU A 323 -1.12 22.61 3.19
CA GLU A 323 0.26 22.65 2.75
C GLU A 323 1.06 23.60 3.65
N SER A 324 2.27 23.18 4.07
CA SER A 324 3.11 23.92 5.04
C SER A 324 3.42 25.36 4.64
N ARG A 325 3.29 25.69 3.34
CA ARG A 325 3.49 27.03 2.78
C ARG A 325 2.29 27.98 2.94
N CYS A 326 1.12 27.49 3.35
CA CYS A 326 -0.16 28.23 3.24
C CYS A 326 -0.78 28.63 4.60
N VAL A 327 -0.05 28.49 5.72
CA VAL A 327 -0.57 28.66 7.10
C VAL A 327 -1.12 30.06 7.40
N GLU A 328 -0.53 31.14 6.87
CA GLU A 328 -1.00 32.52 7.12
C GLU A 328 -2.33 32.86 6.42
N ASP A 329 -2.68 32.16 5.34
CA ASP A 329 -3.90 32.43 4.55
C ASP A 329 -5.11 31.56 4.97
N VAL A 330 -4.89 30.53 5.78
CA VAL A 330 -5.96 29.70 6.38
C VAL A 330 -6.91 30.55 7.22
N TYR A 331 -6.39 31.50 8.00
CA TYR A 331 -7.17 32.39 8.85
C TYR A 331 -8.09 33.34 8.06
N LYS A 332 -7.67 33.80 6.87
CA LYS A 332 -8.51 34.63 5.97
C LYS A 332 -9.63 33.82 5.31
N PHE A 333 -9.35 32.55 4.98
CA PHE A 333 -10.34 31.66 4.39
C PHE A 333 -11.46 31.29 5.37
N ILE A 334 -11.13 30.92 6.61
CA ILE A 334 -12.13 30.56 7.62
C ILE A 334 -13.16 31.70 7.80
N ASP A 335 -12.70 32.95 7.80
CA ASP A 335 -13.56 34.12 7.98
C ASP A 335 -14.46 34.42 6.75
N THR A 336 -14.03 34.00 5.56
CA THR A 336 -14.78 34.16 4.30
C THR A 336 -15.78 33.01 4.12
N THR A 337 -15.34 31.78 4.36
CA THR A 337 -16.13 30.55 4.19
C THR A 337 -17.18 30.39 5.29
N SER A 338 -16.91 30.86 6.52
CA SER A 338 -17.94 30.97 7.58
C SER A 338 -19.11 31.88 7.17
N ARG A 339 -18.84 32.94 6.40
CA ARG A 339 -19.86 33.86 5.87
C ARG A 339 -20.72 33.24 4.76
N ASP A 340 -20.13 32.40 3.91
CA ASP A 340 -20.84 31.76 2.80
C ASP A 340 -21.54 30.44 3.21
N LEU A 341 -20.97 29.67 4.14
CA LEU A 341 -21.62 28.49 4.72
C LEU A 341 -22.86 28.86 5.55
N LYS A 342 -22.90 30.05 6.17
CA LYS A 342 -24.11 30.58 6.86
C LYS A 342 -25.28 30.91 5.92
N LYS A 343 -25.05 30.97 4.61
CA LYS A 343 -26.11 31.20 3.59
C LYS A 343 -26.63 29.90 2.97
N SER A 344 -26.00 28.77 3.28
CA SER A 344 -26.45 27.43 2.87
C SER A 344 -27.53 26.94 3.84
N PRO A 345 -28.59 26.24 3.39
CA PRO A 345 -29.62 25.67 4.26
C PRO A 345 -29.12 24.52 5.16
N LEU A 346 -27.84 24.16 5.08
CA LEU A 346 -27.20 23.20 5.96
C LEU A 346 -26.71 23.93 7.22
N CYS A 347 -27.41 23.73 8.34
CA CYS A 347 -27.00 24.21 9.66
C CYS A 347 -25.63 23.62 10.05
N PHE A 348 -24.56 24.38 9.82
CA PHE A 348 -23.25 24.17 10.44
C PHE A 348 -23.25 24.79 11.84
N THR A 349 -23.89 24.15 12.82
CA THR A 349 -23.86 24.62 14.22
C THR A 349 -22.80 23.94 15.09
N GLU A 350 -22.02 22.99 14.58
CA GLU A 350 -21.00 22.29 15.39
C GLU A 350 -19.64 22.09 14.68
N ALA A 351 -19.36 22.83 13.59
CA ALA A 351 -18.08 22.71 12.88
C ALA A 351 -16.90 23.44 13.55
N GLN A 352 -17.09 24.15 14.65
CA GLN A 352 -15.98 24.76 15.39
C GLN A 352 -15.14 23.73 16.15
N ASP A 353 -15.72 22.59 16.53
CA ASP A 353 -15.02 21.52 17.27
C ASP A 353 -14.41 20.44 16.35
N ALA A 354 -14.62 20.52 15.04
CA ALA A 354 -14.18 19.52 14.06
C ALA A 354 -12.81 19.85 13.40
N PHE A 355 -12.24 21.03 13.65
CA PHE A 355 -10.91 21.38 13.16
C PHE A 355 -9.84 20.92 14.14
N ILE A 356 -9.38 19.66 14.00
CA ILE A 356 -8.14 19.24 14.66
C ILE A 356 -6.98 19.74 13.78
N PHE A 357 -6.36 20.82 14.21
CA PHE A 357 -5.06 21.26 13.68
C PHE A 357 -3.98 20.46 14.39
N GLU A 358 -3.29 19.57 13.69
CA GLU A 358 -2.01 19.03 14.16
C GLU A 358 -0.90 19.89 13.54
N ASP A 359 -0.08 20.49 14.41
CA ASP A 359 1.06 21.36 14.10
C ASP A 359 2.21 20.65 13.36
#